data_AF-A0A848T872-F1
#
_entry.id   AF-A0A848T872-F1
#
_cell.length_a   1.000
_cell.length_b   1.000
_cell.length_c   1.000
_cell.angle_alpha   90.00
_cell.angle_beta   90.00
_cell.angle_gamma   90.00
#
_symmetry.space_group_name_H-M   'P 1'
#
loop_
_entity.id
_entity.type
_entity.pdbx_description
1 polymer ?
#
loop_
_entity_poly.entity_id
_entity_poly.type
_entity_poly.pdbx_seq_one_letter_code
_entity_poly.pdbx_strand_id
1 'polypeptide(L)'
;LPDALAGADVVIDASITPPSENTNALDFFATAGRNVARTAADARLTHYLALSIVGAEQLVGEYFKAKIEKEQLVRAAGIRFTILRSTQFFEFVCEAATQLLSAKGDARRVAADPAALYFGEVLGRETLVPSSRARIFGQTLREWVSGQPIQITQQWYA
;
A
#
# COMPACT_ATOMS: atom_id res chain seq x y z
N LEU A 1 -16.40 21.84 -2.30
CA LEU A 1 -16.46 20.42 -2.76
C LEU A 1 -17.38 20.24 -3.96
N PRO A 2 -18.62 20.77 -4.00
CA PRO A 2 -19.49 20.62 -5.18
C PRO A 2 -18.83 21.05 -6.48
N ASP A 3 -18.23 22.24 -6.53
CA ASP A 3 -17.54 22.74 -7.72
C ASP A 3 -16.33 21.88 -8.12
N ALA A 4 -15.67 21.25 -7.14
CA ALA A 4 -14.51 20.39 -7.39
C ALA A 4 -14.89 19.02 -7.98
N LEU A 5 -16.16 18.61 -7.83
CA LEU A 5 -16.69 17.36 -8.39
C LEU A 5 -17.59 17.60 -9.62
N ALA A 6 -17.77 18.85 -10.04
CA ALA A 6 -18.60 19.19 -11.18
C ALA A 6 -18.04 18.54 -12.47
N GLY A 7 -18.87 17.73 -13.12
CA GLY A 7 -18.50 17.02 -14.36
C GLY A 7 -17.55 15.83 -14.18
N ALA A 8 -17.25 15.42 -12.93
CA ALA A 8 -16.43 14.25 -12.66
C ALA A 8 -17.25 12.96 -12.71
N ASP A 9 -16.69 11.91 -13.30
CA ASP A 9 -17.27 10.57 -13.29
C ASP A 9 -16.85 9.76 -12.06
N VAL A 10 -15.65 10.03 -11.53
CA VAL A 10 -14.99 9.26 -10.47
C VAL A 10 -14.34 10.19 -9.46
N VAL A 11 -14.40 9.82 -8.18
CA VAL A 11 -13.63 10.47 -7.11
C VAL A 11 -12.56 9.53 -6.58
N ILE A 12 -11.35 10.06 -6.38
CA ILE A 12 -10.23 9.37 -5.72
C ILE A 12 -10.00 10.03 -4.36
N ASP A 13 -10.35 9.31 -3.30
CA ASP A 13 -10.18 9.74 -1.92
C ASP A 13 -8.88 9.17 -1.32
N ALA A 14 -7.83 9.97 -1.47
CA ALA A 14 -6.53 9.79 -0.83
C ALA A 14 -6.36 10.68 0.42
N SER A 15 -7.46 11.04 1.10
CA SER A 15 -7.40 11.84 2.32
C SER A 15 -6.50 11.18 3.37
N ILE A 16 -5.70 12.02 4.02
CA ILE A 16 -4.83 11.69 5.14
C ILE A 16 -4.95 12.79 6.19
N THR A 17 -4.88 12.42 7.46
CA THR A 17 -4.85 13.38 8.56
C THR A 17 -3.61 14.26 8.44
N PRO A 18 -3.73 15.59 8.63
CA PRO A 18 -2.57 16.46 8.72
C PRO A 18 -1.67 16.01 9.88
N PRO A 19 -0.34 16.21 9.76
CA PRO A 19 0.59 15.89 10.84
C PRO A 19 0.43 16.94 11.94
N SER A 20 -0.45 16.70 12.90
CA SER A 20 -0.56 17.53 14.11
C SER A 20 -0.92 16.68 15.32
N GLU A 21 -0.30 17.00 16.47
CA GLU A 21 -0.53 16.29 17.74
C GLU A 21 -1.97 16.43 18.26
N ASN A 22 -2.71 17.44 17.80
CA ASN A 22 -4.09 17.72 18.20
C ASN A 22 -5.13 17.23 17.17
N THR A 23 -4.72 16.56 16.09
CA THR A 23 -5.67 16.02 15.12
C THR A 23 -6.29 14.74 15.66
N ASN A 24 -7.56 14.80 16.05
CA ASN A 24 -8.35 13.59 16.21
C ASN A 24 -8.56 12.95 14.83
N ALA A 25 -7.83 11.85 14.60
CA ALA A 25 -7.87 11.14 13.32
C ALA A 25 -9.28 10.64 12.99
N LEU A 26 -10.01 10.13 13.99
CA LEU A 26 -11.37 9.64 13.81
C LEU A 26 -12.28 10.77 13.34
N ASP A 27 -12.31 11.89 14.05
CA ASP A 27 -13.16 13.04 13.69
C ASP A 27 -12.82 13.58 12.29
N PHE A 28 -11.53 13.66 11.96
CA PHE A 28 -11.10 14.10 10.63
C PHE A 28 -11.59 13.16 9.54
N PHE A 29 -11.30 11.86 9.65
CA PHE A 29 -11.66 10.88 8.62
C PHE A 29 -13.18 10.71 8.51
N ALA A 30 -13.89 10.74 9.64
CA ALA A 30 -15.34 10.70 9.67
C ALA A 30 -15.96 11.93 8.99
N THR A 31 -15.40 13.13 9.22
CA THR A 31 -15.91 14.38 8.65
C THR A 31 -15.56 14.51 7.16
N ALA A 32 -14.28 14.35 6.82
CA ALA A 32 -13.80 14.42 5.45
C ALA A 32 -14.44 13.33 4.59
N GLY A 33 -14.43 12.08 5.07
CA GLY A 33 -15.03 10.95 4.38
C GLY A 33 -16.53 11.15 4.13
N ARG A 34 -17.30 11.58 5.14
CA ARG A 34 -18.73 11.88 4.97
C ARG A 34 -18.98 12.99 3.96
N ASN A 35 -18.19 14.06 4.00
CA ASN A 35 -18.34 15.18 3.08
C ASN A 35 -18.08 14.76 1.63
N VAL A 36 -16.99 14.02 1.38
CA VAL A 36 -16.66 13.53 0.04
C VAL A 36 -17.71 12.52 -0.44
N ALA A 37 -18.08 11.55 0.39
CA ALA A 37 -19.11 10.55 0.05
C ALA A 37 -20.47 11.19 -0.28
N ARG A 38 -20.92 12.14 0.55
CA ARG A 38 -22.17 12.87 0.31
C ARG A 38 -22.11 13.67 -0.99
N THR A 39 -21.08 14.49 -1.19
CA THR A 39 -20.99 15.31 -2.41
C THR A 39 -20.84 14.44 -3.66
N ALA A 40 -20.13 13.31 -3.59
CA ALA A 40 -20.03 12.36 -4.68
C ALA A 40 -21.39 11.71 -5.02
N ALA A 41 -22.20 11.40 -4.00
CA ALA A 41 -23.54 10.87 -4.19
C ALA A 41 -24.49 11.92 -4.79
N ASP A 42 -24.46 13.15 -4.28
CA ASP A 42 -25.27 14.26 -4.76
C ASP A 42 -24.97 14.60 -6.23
N ALA A 43 -23.69 14.55 -6.61
CA ALA A 43 -23.24 14.75 -7.98
C ALA A 43 -23.40 13.51 -8.88
N ARG A 44 -23.94 12.39 -8.35
CA ARG A 44 -24.21 11.13 -9.07
C ARG A 44 -22.98 10.56 -9.78
N LEU A 45 -21.83 10.62 -9.12
CA LEU A 45 -20.59 10.02 -9.64
C LEU A 45 -20.80 8.53 -9.87
N THR A 46 -20.15 8.02 -10.91
CA THR A 46 -20.28 6.60 -11.30
C THR A 46 -19.43 5.67 -10.45
N HIS A 47 -18.35 6.18 -9.83
CA HIS A 47 -17.44 5.36 -9.03
C HIS A 47 -16.71 6.15 -7.92
N TYR A 48 -16.51 5.51 -6.78
CA TYR A 48 -15.73 6.03 -5.65
C TYR A 48 -14.52 5.14 -5.39
N LEU A 49 -13.30 5.67 -5.50
CA LEU A 49 -12.07 4.96 -5.12
C LEU A 49 -11.53 5.50 -3.80
N ALA A 50 -11.45 4.65 -2.78
CA ALA A 50 -10.89 5.00 -1.47
C ALA A 50 -9.55 4.30 -1.25
N LEU A 51 -8.53 5.08 -0.86
CA LEU A 51 -7.26 4.52 -0.41
C LEU A 51 -7.32 4.12 1.08
N SER A 52 -6.97 2.86 1.35
CA SER A 52 -6.90 2.22 2.67
C SER A 52 -5.63 1.38 2.80
N ILE A 53 -5.50 0.62 3.89
CA ILE A 53 -4.29 -0.11 4.29
C ILE A 53 -4.60 -1.60 4.45
N VAL A 54 -3.70 -2.46 3.95
CA VAL A 54 -3.78 -3.91 4.15
C VAL A 54 -3.73 -4.24 5.64
N GLY A 55 -4.70 -5.01 6.13
CA GLY A 55 -4.74 -5.49 7.52
C GLY A 55 -5.07 -4.42 8.56
N ALA A 56 -5.59 -3.25 8.17
CA ALA A 56 -5.91 -2.15 9.09
C ALA A 56 -6.82 -2.58 10.26
N GLU A 57 -7.68 -3.58 10.06
CA GLU A 57 -8.54 -4.14 11.11
C GLU A 57 -7.80 -4.88 12.24
N GLN A 58 -6.53 -5.24 12.04
CA GLN A 58 -5.70 -5.98 12.99
C GLN A 58 -4.65 -5.07 13.67
N LEU A 59 -4.52 -3.82 13.23
CA LEU A 59 -3.48 -2.90 13.69
C LEU A 59 -3.97 -2.05 14.87
N VAL A 60 -3.06 -1.75 15.79
CA VAL A 60 -3.33 -0.92 16.97
C VAL A 60 -3.09 0.55 16.63
N GLY A 61 -4.04 1.41 16.98
CA GLY A 61 -3.93 2.87 16.85
C GLY A 61 -5.18 3.52 16.24
N GLU A 62 -5.47 4.75 16.65
CA GLU A 62 -6.67 5.48 16.20
C GLU A 62 -6.67 5.75 14.69
N TYR A 63 -5.50 5.92 14.10
CA TYR A 63 -5.34 6.08 12.66
C TYR A 63 -5.90 4.90 11.86
N PHE A 64 -5.61 3.66 12.28
CA PHE A 64 -6.09 2.46 11.58
C PHE A 64 -7.59 2.26 11.77
N LYS A 65 -8.11 2.54 12.97
CA LYS A 65 -9.55 2.58 13.23
C LYS A 65 -10.25 3.57 12.32
N ALA A 66 -9.68 4.76 12.15
CA ALA A 66 -10.23 5.80 11.29
C ALA A 66 -10.21 5.42 9.79
N LYS A 67 -9.19 4.66 9.34
CA LYS A 67 -9.20 4.07 7.99
C LYS A 67 -10.35 3.07 7.81
N ILE A 68 -10.60 2.22 8.80
CA ILE A 68 -11.73 1.27 8.77
C ILE A 68 -13.09 2.01 8.78
N GLU A 69 -13.25 3.06 9.58
CA GLU A 69 -14.45 3.88 9.57
C GLU A 69 -14.69 4.51 8.19
N LYS A 70 -13.63 5.03 7.55
CA LYS A 70 -13.71 5.54 6.18
C LYS A 70 -14.18 4.47 5.20
N GLU A 71 -13.67 3.24 5.28
CA GLU A 71 -14.15 2.14 4.44
C GLU A 71 -15.65 1.88 4.64
N GLN A 72 -16.14 1.93 5.87
CA GLN A 72 -17.57 1.74 6.17
C GLN A 72 -18.42 2.86 5.56
N LEU A 73 -17.96 4.11 5.65
CA LEU A 73 -18.63 5.27 5.04
C LEU A 73 -18.73 5.13 3.52
N VAL A 74 -17.65 4.70 2.86
CA VAL A 74 -17.65 4.48 1.40
C VAL A 74 -18.61 3.34 1.02
N ARG A 75 -18.64 2.25 1.79
CA ARG A 75 -19.59 1.14 1.56
C ARG A 75 -21.04 1.58 1.70
N ALA A 76 -21.31 2.49 2.64
CA ALA A 76 -22.64 3.02 2.90
C ALA A 76 -23.08 4.14 1.95
N ALA A 77 -22.19 4.66 1.09
CA ALA A 77 -22.44 5.84 0.26
C ALA A 77 -23.46 5.60 -0.88
N GLY A 78 -23.80 4.35 -1.20
CA GLY A 78 -24.72 4.02 -2.30
C GLY A 78 -24.14 4.24 -3.71
N ILE A 79 -22.84 4.49 -3.80
CA ILE A 79 -22.08 4.65 -5.06
C ILE A 79 -21.29 3.37 -5.31
N ARG A 80 -21.11 2.95 -6.56
CA ARG A 80 -20.16 1.88 -6.89
C ARG A 80 -18.77 2.26 -6.39
N PHE A 81 -18.05 1.34 -5.76
CA PHE A 81 -16.78 1.67 -5.13
C PHE A 81 -15.66 0.66 -5.34
N THR A 82 -14.44 1.13 -5.17
CA THR A 82 -13.23 0.33 -4.99
C THR A 82 -12.51 0.80 -3.74
N ILE A 83 -12.21 -0.13 -2.83
CA ILE A 83 -11.31 0.14 -1.70
C ILE A 83 -9.96 -0.45 -2.09
N LEU A 84 -9.00 0.42 -2.37
CA LEU A 84 -7.62 0.03 -2.62
C LEU A 84 -6.89 -0.05 -1.28
N ARG A 85 -6.62 -1.27 -0.81
CA ARG A 85 -5.77 -1.50 0.37
C ARG A 85 -4.32 -1.65 -0.09
N SER A 86 -3.48 -0.65 0.17
CA SER A 86 -2.05 -0.72 -0.14
C SER A 86 -1.25 -1.26 1.05
N THR A 87 -0.07 -1.83 0.78
CA THR A 87 0.96 -2.05 1.81
C THR A 87 1.62 -0.72 2.20
N GLN A 88 2.44 -0.73 3.26
CA GLN A 88 3.29 0.42 3.56
C GLN A 88 4.25 0.71 2.41
N PHE A 89 4.56 2.00 2.23
CA PHE A 89 5.49 2.45 1.20
C PHE A 89 6.95 2.25 1.64
N PHE A 90 7.85 2.12 0.66
CA PHE A 90 9.27 1.85 0.89
C PHE A 90 9.96 2.92 1.74
N GLU A 91 9.44 4.14 1.74
CA GLU A 91 9.90 5.27 2.54
C GLU A 91 9.83 4.99 4.04
N PHE A 92 8.90 4.14 4.50
CA PHE A 92 8.77 3.76 5.91
C PHE A 92 9.74 2.65 6.33
N VAL A 93 10.45 2.01 5.40
CA VAL A 93 11.39 0.92 5.72
C VAL A 93 12.53 1.41 6.62
N CYS A 94 13.06 2.61 6.36
CA CYS A 94 14.13 3.17 7.18
C CYS A 94 13.66 3.49 8.60
N GLU A 95 12.43 3.99 8.74
CA GLU A 95 11.84 4.26 10.05
C GLU A 95 11.63 2.97 10.84
N ALA A 96 11.01 1.96 10.22
CA ALA A 96 10.82 0.64 10.82
C ALA A 96 12.15 0.00 11.24
N ALA A 97 13.17 0.07 10.38
CA ALA A 97 14.52 -0.42 10.70
C ALA A 97 15.16 0.36 11.86
N THR A 98 14.98 1.68 11.91
CA THR A 98 15.50 2.53 13.01
C THR A 98 14.86 2.15 14.35
N GLN A 99 13.54 1.97 14.37
CA GLN A 99 12.81 1.55 15.56
C GLN A 99 13.29 0.17 16.05
N LEU A 100 13.48 -0.79 15.14
CA LEU A 100 13.98 -2.12 15.46
C LEU A 100 15.41 -2.10 16.03
N LEU A 101 16.32 -1.32 15.46
CA LEU A 101 17.68 -1.18 15.97
C LEU A 101 17.70 -0.54 17.35
N SER A 102 16.91 0.52 17.53
CA SER A 102 16.78 1.22 18.82
C SER A 102 16.27 0.28 19.92
N ALA A 103 15.26 -0.55 19.62
CA ALA A 103 14.73 -1.55 20.55
C ALA A 103 15.77 -2.61 20.97
N LYS A 104 16.83 -2.79 20.17
CA LYS A 104 17.97 -3.68 20.45
C LYS A 104 19.15 -2.96 21.08
N GLY A 105 19.03 -1.66 21.40
CA GLY A 105 20.14 -0.86 21.93
C GLY A 105 21.22 -0.53 20.89
N ASP A 106 20.90 -0.65 19.60
CA ASP A 106 21.83 -0.35 18.50
C ASP A 106 21.62 1.10 18.04
N ALA A 107 22.66 1.93 18.23
CA ALA A 107 22.63 3.35 17.93
C ALA A 107 23.06 3.70 16.49
N ARG A 108 23.30 2.71 15.63
CA ARG A 108 23.67 2.97 14.23
C ARG A 108 22.55 3.71 13.50
N ARG A 109 22.93 4.74 12.74
CA ARG A 109 22.00 5.51 11.90
C ARG A 109 21.59 4.67 10.70
N VAL A 110 20.28 4.52 10.49
CA VAL A 110 19.73 3.95 9.25
C VAL A 110 19.63 5.05 8.20
N ALA A 111 20.07 4.75 6.99
CA ALA A 111 19.89 5.59 5.82
C ALA A 111 19.47 4.73 4.63
N ALA A 112 18.54 5.23 3.82
CA ALA A 112 18.22 4.64 2.54
C ALA A 112 19.41 4.89 1.58
N ASP A 113 19.86 3.84 0.92
CA ASP A 113 20.84 3.92 -0.16
C ASP A 113 20.24 3.27 -1.42
N PRO A 114 19.81 4.08 -2.41
CA PRO A 114 19.29 3.57 -3.68
C PRO A 114 20.31 2.75 -4.48
N ALA A 115 21.60 2.89 -4.20
CA ALA A 115 22.67 2.10 -4.81
C ALA A 115 23.03 0.86 -3.97
N ALA A 116 22.35 0.61 -2.85
CA ALA A 116 22.58 -0.59 -2.05
C ALA A 116 22.34 -1.85 -2.89
N LEU A 117 23.32 -2.75 -2.87
CA LEU A 117 23.27 -3.99 -3.63
C LEU A 117 22.33 -4.98 -2.96
N TYR A 118 21.39 -5.51 -3.73
CA TYR A 118 20.58 -6.67 -3.40
C TYR A 118 21.19 -7.89 -4.11
N PHE A 119 21.84 -8.78 -3.37
CA PHE A 119 22.60 -9.93 -3.90
C PHE A 119 23.60 -9.57 -5.02
N GLY A 120 24.26 -8.41 -4.88
CA GLY A 120 25.28 -7.94 -5.82
C GLY A 120 24.77 -7.00 -6.91
N GLU A 121 23.46 -6.76 -6.99
CA GLU A 121 22.85 -5.94 -8.03
C GLU A 121 22.08 -4.73 -7.46
N VAL A 122 22.14 -3.60 -8.14
CA VAL A 122 21.31 -2.44 -7.81
C VAL A 122 19.89 -2.68 -8.32
N LEU A 123 18.89 -2.60 -7.44
CA LEU A 123 17.49 -2.76 -7.84
C LEU A 123 16.99 -1.51 -8.58
N GLY A 124 16.65 -1.67 -9.85
CA GLY A 124 15.89 -0.70 -10.64
C GLY A 124 14.38 -0.87 -10.47
N ARG A 125 13.62 0.11 -10.98
CA ARG A 125 12.15 0.16 -10.90
C ARG A 125 11.46 -1.09 -11.45
N GLU A 126 12.08 -1.77 -12.41
CA GLU A 126 11.57 -2.99 -13.05
C GLU A 126 12.30 -4.26 -12.60
N THR A 127 13.23 -4.20 -11.65
CA THR A 127 14.07 -5.36 -11.30
C THR A 127 13.30 -6.44 -10.53
N LEU A 128 12.22 -6.07 -9.82
CA LEU A 128 11.34 -7.01 -9.10
C LEU A 128 10.02 -7.28 -9.84
N VAL A 129 9.83 -6.72 -11.03
CA VAL A 129 8.67 -6.97 -11.87
C VAL A 129 9.18 -7.67 -13.12
N PRO A 130 8.71 -8.89 -13.46
CA PRO A 130 9.17 -9.55 -14.67
C PRO A 130 8.90 -8.67 -15.89
N SER A 131 9.96 -8.24 -16.56
CA SER A 131 9.86 -7.51 -17.82
C SER A 131 9.41 -8.47 -18.94
N SER A 132 9.07 -7.93 -20.11
CA SER A 132 8.75 -8.74 -21.30
C SER A 132 9.88 -9.67 -21.76
N ARG A 133 11.10 -9.50 -21.22
CA ARG A 133 12.27 -10.36 -21.47
C ARG A 133 12.62 -11.28 -20.28
N ALA A 134 11.78 -11.35 -19.25
CA ALA A 134 12.04 -12.21 -18.11
C ALA A 134 12.18 -13.68 -18.58
N ARG A 135 13.26 -14.33 -18.14
CA ARG A 135 13.44 -15.77 -18.36
C ARG A 135 12.51 -16.51 -17.40
N ILE A 136 11.41 -17.03 -17.94
CA ILE A 136 10.47 -17.84 -17.19
C ILE A 136 11.08 -19.24 -17.06
N PHE A 137 11.42 -19.64 -15.83
CA PHE A 137 11.79 -21.01 -15.54
C PHE A 137 10.53 -21.87 -15.43
N GLY A 138 10.60 -23.11 -15.90
CA GLY A 138 9.45 -24.04 -15.89
C GLY A 138 9.05 -24.53 -14.49
N GLN A 139 9.85 -24.25 -13.46
CA GLN A 139 9.53 -24.63 -12.08
C GLN A 139 8.53 -23.64 -11.48
N THR A 140 7.34 -24.13 -11.16
CA THR A 140 6.32 -23.38 -10.43
C THR A 140 6.60 -23.41 -8.93
N LEU A 141 6.10 -22.41 -8.19
CA LEU A 141 6.16 -22.41 -6.72
C LEU A 141 5.57 -23.68 -6.12
N ARG A 142 4.51 -24.23 -6.72
CA ARG A 142 3.86 -25.48 -6.30
C ARG A 142 4.82 -26.68 -6.38
N GLU A 143 5.60 -26.77 -7.44
CA GLU A 143 6.59 -27.85 -7.64
C GLU A 143 7.83 -27.67 -6.75
N TRP A 144 8.22 -26.44 -6.45
CA TRP A 144 9.29 -26.17 -5.49
C TRP A 144 8.88 -26.56 -4.06
N VAL A 145 7.67 -26.18 -3.64
CA VAL A 145 7.12 -26.52 -2.31
C VAL A 145 6.90 -28.03 -2.15
N SER A 146 6.64 -28.77 -3.23
CA SER A 146 6.46 -30.23 -3.17
C SER A 146 7.76 -31.04 -3.05
N GLY A 147 8.93 -30.38 -3.08
CA GLY A 147 10.22 -31.00 -2.76
C GLY A 147 10.78 -31.96 -3.81
N GLN A 148 10.29 -31.91 -5.05
CA GLN A 148 10.85 -32.71 -6.15
C GLN A 148 12.22 -32.12 -6.57
N PRO A 149 13.32 -32.89 -6.48
CA PRO A 149 14.66 -32.38 -6.79
C PRO A 149 14.85 -32.13 -8.29
N ILE A 150 15.59 -31.06 -8.60
CA ILE A 150 15.95 -30.68 -9.96
C ILE A 150 17.00 -31.68 -10.49
N GLN A 151 16.72 -32.35 -11.61
CA GLN A 151 17.75 -33.01 -12.43
C GLN A 151 18.47 -31.94 -13.27
N ILE A 152 19.54 -31.35 -12.72
CA ILE A 152 20.43 -30.49 -13.50
C ILE A 152 21.34 -31.42 -14.31
N THR A 153 21.05 -31.61 -15.60
CA THR A 153 21.97 -32.30 -16.50
C THR A 153 23.18 -31.40 -16.78
N GLN A 154 24.38 -31.91 -16.47
CA GLN A 154 25.68 -31.25 -16.68
C GLN A 154 26.01 -31.11 -18.18
N GLN A 155 25.35 -30.21 -18.90
CA GLN A 155 25.75 -29.86 -20.27
C GLN A 155 25.68 -28.36 -20.51
N TRP A 156 26.37 -27.56 -19.69
CA TRP A 156 26.59 -26.14 -19.98
C TRP A 156 27.96 -25.69 -19.44
N TYR A 157 29.04 -26.17 -20.06
CA TYR A 157 30.33 -25.50 -20.23
C TYR A 157 31.17 -26.28 -21.25
N ALA A 158 30.96 -25.98 -22.53
CA ALA A 158 31.94 -26.06 -23.63
C ALA A 158 31.40 -25.22 -24.79
#